data_AF-V7BCP7-F1
#
_entry.id   AF-V7BCP7-F1
#
_cell.length_a   1.000
_cell.length_b   1.000
_cell.length_c   1.000
_cell.angle_alpha   90.00
_cell.angle_beta   90.00
_cell.angle_gamma   90.00
#
_symmetry.space_group_name_H-M   'P 1'
#
loop_
_entity.id
_entity.type
_entity.pdbx_description
1 polymer ?
#
loop_
_entity_poly.entity_id
_entity_poly.type
_entity_poly.pdbx_seq_one_letter_code
_entity_poly.pdbx_strand_id
1 'polypeptide(L)'
;MQQLKLESASMAKKIELLEISKRKLLGENVSCSYDELKGIEDQLQISLLRVRQRKAQLYMEQIDQLRSQENNLLEENVKLTEMWQGTENTYQQQWPGHSQVEAQVEAAPYGSSSQSLEVDTELFIGLPNQGC
;
A
#
# COMPACT_ATOMS: atom_id res chain seq x y z
N MET A 1 24.76 45.09 -21.96
CA MET A 1 23.56 44.71 -22.75
C MET A 1 23.88 43.79 -23.93
N GLN A 2 24.92 44.04 -24.74
CA GLN A 2 25.26 43.18 -25.89
C GLN A 2 25.69 41.75 -25.50
N GLN A 3 26.49 41.60 -24.44
CA GLN A 3 26.90 40.28 -23.93
C GLN A 3 25.70 39.38 -23.54
N LEU A 4 24.74 39.94 -22.80
CA LEU A 4 23.51 39.22 -22.43
C LEU A 4 22.69 38.79 -23.66
N LYS A 5 22.68 39.60 -24.74
CA LYS A 5 22.01 39.23 -25.99
C LYS A 5 22.71 38.04 -26.67
N LEU A 6 24.05 38.01 -26.66
CA LEU A 6 24.83 36.89 -27.20
C LEU A 6 24.63 35.61 -26.39
N GLU A 7 24.66 35.71 -25.07
CA GLU A 7 24.40 34.59 -24.16
C GLU A 7 22.99 34.03 -24.34
N SER A 8 21.98 34.91 -24.46
CA SER A 8 20.60 34.52 -24.74
C SER A 8 20.46 33.81 -26.09
N ALA A 9 21.08 34.34 -27.15
CA ALA A 9 21.07 33.69 -28.46
C ALA A 9 21.78 32.31 -28.44
N SER A 10 22.88 32.18 -27.69
CA SER A 10 23.58 30.92 -27.50
C SER A 10 22.71 29.87 -26.78
N MET A 11 22.04 30.28 -25.70
CA MET A 11 21.09 29.44 -24.97
C MET A 11 19.93 28.99 -25.85
N ALA A 12 19.34 29.90 -26.64
CA ALA A 12 18.26 29.58 -27.57
C ALA A 12 18.70 28.53 -28.61
N LYS A 13 19.90 28.70 -29.19
CA LYS A 13 20.46 27.71 -30.13
C LYS A 13 20.70 26.36 -29.46
N LYS A 14 21.14 26.34 -28.20
CA LYS A 14 21.32 25.08 -27.44
C LYS A 14 19.99 24.36 -27.20
N ILE A 15 18.93 25.10 -26.88
CA ILE A 15 17.58 24.56 -26.72
C ILE A 15 17.10 23.95 -28.04
N GLU A 16 17.27 24.66 -29.15
CA GLU A 16 16.87 24.17 -30.48
C GLU A 16 17.56 22.85 -30.83
N LEU A 17 18.88 22.75 -30.60
CA LEU A 17 19.64 21.53 -30.82
C LEU A 17 19.16 20.37 -29.94
N LEU A 18 18.81 20.63 -28.67
CA LEU A 18 18.27 19.62 -27.77
C LEU A 18 16.90 19.12 -28.24
N GLU A 19 16.00 20.02 -28.68
CA GLU A 19 14.70 19.63 -29.22
C GLU A 19 14.82 18.83 -30.51
N ILE A 20 15.77 19.17 -31.40
CA ILE A 20 16.07 18.35 -32.59
C ILE A 20 16.54 16.96 -32.17
N SER A 21 17.47 16.87 -31.22
CA SER A 21 17.99 15.59 -30.73
C SER A 21 16.87 14.74 -30.11
N LYS A 22 15.98 15.36 -29.33
CA LYS A 22 14.82 14.68 -28.72
C LYS A 22 13.89 14.13 -29.79
N ARG A 23 13.51 14.93 -30.79
CA ARG A 23 12.66 14.47 -31.91
C ARG A 23 13.29 13.30 -32.67
N LYS A 24 14.61 13.33 -32.89
CA LYS A 24 15.36 12.20 -33.48
C LYS A 24 15.26 10.93 -32.62
N LEU A 25 15.48 11.03 -31.31
CA LEU A 25 15.36 9.88 -30.39
C LEU A 25 13.94 9.33 -30.29
N LEU A 26 12.92 10.18 -30.48
CA LEU A 26 11.51 9.78 -30.49
C LEU A 26 11.04 9.24 -31.85
N GLY A 27 11.88 9.24 -32.88
CA GLY A 27 11.53 8.77 -34.22
C GLY A 27 10.64 9.74 -35.01
N GLU A 28 10.54 11.01 -34.58
CA GLU A 28 9.65 12.02 -35.16
C GLU A 28 10.29 12.76 -36.36
N ASN A 29 11.58 12.51 -36.65
CA ASN A 29 12.30 13.17 -37.74
C ASN A 29 12.85 12.17 -38.76
N VAL A 30 12.57 12.42 -40.05
CA VAL A 30 12.83 11.47 -41.16
C VAL A 30 14.18 11.72 -41.85
N SER A 31 14.85 12.83 -41.57
CA SER A 31 16.18 13.14 -42.12
C SER A 31 17.30 12.65 -41.21
N CYS A 32 17.56 11.34 -41.23
CA CYS A 32 18.76 10.74 -40.63
C CYS A 32 19.47 9.89 -41.67
N SER A 33 20.80 9.91 -41.66
CA SER A 33 21.61 8.92 -42.36
C SER A 33 21.48 7.55 -41.70
N TYR A 34 21.89 6.49 -42.42
CA TYR A 34 21.89 5.14 -41.88
C TYR A 34 22.74 5.02 -40.59
N ASP A 35 23.93 5.61 -40.60
CA ASP A 35 24.85 5.55 -39.45
C ASP A 35 24.28 6.29 -38.23
N GLU A 36 23.64 7.45 -38.44
CA GLU A 36 22.93 8.16 -37.37
C GLU A 36 21.76 7.33 -36.81
N LEU A 37 20.99 6.68 -37.68
CA LEU A 37 19.87 5.84 -37.27
C LEU A 37 20.36 4.63 -36.47
N LYS A 38 21.45 4.00 -36.89
CA LYS A 38 22.08 2.88 -36.18
C LYS A 38 22.57 3.29 -34.79
N GLY A 39 23.23 4.46 -34.69
CA GLY A 39 23.65 5.00 -33.40
C GLY A 39 22.48 5.29 -32.44
N ILE A 40 21.37 5.82 -32.96
CA ILE A 40 20.15 6.06 -32.19
C ILE A 40 19.55 4.73 -31.69
N GLU A 41 19.46 3.72 -32.56
CA GLU A 41 18.97 2.38 -32.21
C GLU A 41 19.78 1.78 -31.07
N ASP A 42 21.11 1.76 -31.19
CA ASP A 42 22.00 1.18 -30.19
C ASP A 42 21.88 1.93 -28.84
N GLN A 43 21.80 3.26 -28.87
CA GLN A 43 21.60 4.09 -27.68
C GLN A 43 20.24 3.78 -27.00
N LEU A 44 19.16 3.64 -27.77
CA LEU A 44 17.84 3.29 -27.25
C LEU A 44 17.83 1.88 -26.66
N GLN A 45 18.45 0.92 -27.33
CA GLN A 45 18.54 -0.47 -26.84
C GLN A 45 19.27 -0.53 -25.49
N ILE A 46 20.44 0.11 -25.38
CA ILE A 46 21.23 0.11 -24.14
C ILE A 46 20.48 0.82 -23.01
N SER A 47 19.91 1.99 -23.28
CA SER A 47 19.18 2.76 -22.25
C SER A 47 17.93 2.02 -21.78
N LEU A 48 17.17 1.40 -22.69
CA LEU A 48 16.00 0.60 -22.35
C LEU A 48 16.37 -0.62 -21.49
N LEU A 49 17.48 -1.29 -21.82
CA LEU A 49 17.99 -2.39 -21.00
C LEU A 49 18.28 -1.92 -19.57
N ARG A 50 18.98 -0.80 -19.40
CA ARG A 50 19.29 -0.22 -18.07
C ARG A 50 18.03 0.14 -17.29
N VAL A 51 17.06 0.77 -17.94
CA VAL A 51 15.78 1.13 -17.32
C VAL A 51 15.04 -0.13 -16.84
N ARG A 52 14.97 -1.16 -17.67
CA ARG A 52 14.32 -2.44 -17.31
C ARG A 52 15.03 -3.14 -16.15
N GLN A 53 16.37 -3.20 -16.18
CA GLN A 53 17.17 -3.77 -15.10
C GLN A 53 16.92 -3.04 -13.79
N ARG A 54 16.97 -1.70 -13.78
CA ARG A 54 16.73 -0.93 -12.56
C ARG A 54 15.31 -1.10 -12.05
N LYS A 55 14.32 -1.12 -12.95
CA LYS A 55 12.90 -1.35 -12.59
C LYS A 55 12.71 -2.72 -11.95
N ALA A 56 13.33 -3.76 -12.50
CA ALA A 56 13.28 -5.11 -11.94
C ALA A 56 13.93 -5.18 -10.56
N GLN A 57 15.10 -4.57 -10.38
CA GLN A 57 15.79 -4.49 -9.08
C GLN A 57 14.90 -3.83 -8.03
N LEU A 58 14.33 -2.66 -8.33
CA LEU A 58 13.44 -1.94 -7.42
C LEU A 58 12.21 -2.76 -7.02
N TYR A 59 11.62 -3.51 -7.95
CA TYR A 59 10.48 -4.37 -7.61
C TYR A 59 10.88 -5.57 -6.76
N MET A 60 12.05 -6.16 -6.97
CA MET A 60 12.56 -7.21 -6.09
C MET A 60 12.78 -6.68 -4.68
N GLU A 61 13.42 -5.50 -4.55
CA GLU A 61 13.60 -4.81 -3.27
C GLU A 61 12.25 -4.58 -2.55
N GLN A 62 11.21 -4.14 -3.27
CA GLN A 62 9.86 -3.96 -2.72
C GLN A 62 9.19 -5.27 -2.29
N ILE A 63 9.33 -6.32 -3.09
CA ILE A 63 8.78 -7.65 -2.76
C ILE A 63 9.43 -8.19 -1.48
N ASP A 64 10.74 -8.04 -1.35
CA ASP A 64 11.47 -8.53 -0.17
C ASP A 64 11.08 -7.74 1.10
N GLN A 65 10.88 -6.42 0.98
CA GLN A 65 10.36 -5.60 2.08
C GLN A 65 8.96 -6.07 2.53
N LEU A 66 8.06 -6.30 1.58
CA LEU A 66 6.69 -6.77 1.89
C LEU A 66 6.70 -8.15 2.54
N ARG A 67 7.52 -9.09 2.05
CA ARG A 67 7.69 -10.41 2.67
C ARG A 67 8.22 -10.32 4.10
N SER A 68 9.16 -9.42 4.36
CA SER A 68 9.65 -9.19 5.72
C SER A 68 8.55 -8.64 6.64
N GLN A 69 7.72 -7.73 6.14
CA GLN A 69 6.59 -7.19 6.90
C GLN A 69 5.53 -8.26 7.18
N GLU A 70 5.19 -9.08 6.19
CA GLU A 70 4.27 -10.21 6.32
C GLU A 70 4.75 -11.17 7.41
N ASN A 71 6.03 -11.57 7.39
CA ASN A 71 6.59 -12.45 8.40
C ASN A 71 6.54 -11.85 9.82
N ASN A 72 6.89 -10.57 9.96
CA ASN A 72 6.84 -9.89 11.26
C ASN A 72 5.41 -9.82 11.81
N LEU A 73 4.43 -9.48 10.96
CA LEU A 73 3.02 -9.43 11.34
C LEU A 73 2.50 -10.82 11.72
N LEU A 74 2.91 -11.87 11.01
CA LEU A 74 2.53 -13.24 11.33
C LEU A 74 3.09 -13.66 12.69
N GLU A 75 4.35 -13.34 12.97
CA GLU A 75 4.99 -13.63 14.27
C GLU A 75 4.29 -12.87 15.42
N GLU A 76 3.97 -11.60 15.22
CA GLU A 76 3.23 -10.80 16.20
C GLU A 76 1.82 -11.35 16.43
N ASN A 77 1.13 -11.76 15.37
CA ASN A 77 -0.22 -12.32 15.47
C ASN A 77 -0.24 -13.64 16.26
N VAL A 78 0.76 -14.51 16.03
CA VAL A 78 0.93 -15.74 16.82
C VAL A 78 1.13 -15.41 18.29
N LYS A 79 2.05 -14.49 18.63
CA LYS A 79 2.31 -14.06 20.02
C LYS A 79 1.05 -13.49 20.69
N LEU A 80 0.32 -12.64 19.99
CA LEU A 80 -0.94 -12.09 20.50
C LEU A 80 -1.96 -13.20 20.77
N THR A 81 -2.13 -14.12 19.82
CA THR A 81 -3.06 -15.26 19.96
C THR A 81 -2.71 -16.14 21.16
N GLU A 82 -1.42 -16.44 21.36
CA GLU A 82 -0.95 -17.20 22.53
C GLU A 82 -1.25 -16.45 23.84
N MET A 83 -1.01 -15.14 23.89
CA MET A 83 -1.35 -14.32 25.07
C MET A 83 -2.85 -14.31 25.36
N TRP A 84 -3.69 -14.16 24.34
CA TRP A 84 -5.16 -14.19 24.48
C TRP A 84 -5.67 -15.55 24.99
N GLN A 85 -5.14 -16.66 24.47
CA GLN A 85 -5.49 -17.99 24.97
C GLN A 85 -5.01 -18.23 26.41
N GLY A 86 -3.85 -17.68 26.78
CA GLY A 86 -3.33 -17.74 28.16
C GLY A 86 -4.18 -16.94 29.16
N THR A 87 -4.69 -15.78 28.76
CA THR A 87 -5.58 -14.96 29.61
C THR A 87 -6.98 -15.54 29.69
N GLU A 88 -7.54 -16.12 28.63
CA GLU A 88 -8.87 -16.74 28.65
C GLU A 88 -8.94 -17.94 29.61
N ASN A 89 -7.87 -18.76 29.67
CA ASN A 89 -7.73 -19.80 30.69
C ASN A 89 -7.68 -19.26 32.13
N THR A 90 -7.21 -18.03 32.33
CA THR A 90 -7.15 -17.38 33.65
C THR A 90 -8.52 -16.83 34.07
N TYR A 91 -9.32 -16.31 33.13
CA TYR A 91 -10.69 -15.84 33.40
C TYR A 91 -11.68 -17.01 33.60
N GLN A 92 -11.51 -18.13 32.89
CA GLN A 92 -12.36 -19.32 33.08
C GLN A 92 -12.13 -20.03 34.43
N GLN A 93 -10.92 -19.95 35.00
CA GLN A 93 -10.62 -20.50 36.33
C GLN A 93 -11.09 -19.61 37.49
N GLN A 94 -11.47 -18.35 37.22
CA GLN A 94 -11.89 -17.40 38.27
C GLN A 94 -13.42 -17.35 38.47
N TRP A 95 -14.21 -17.89 37.53
CA TRP A 95 -15.66 -18.03 37.66
C TRP A 95 -16.11 -19.46 37.32
N PRO A 96 -16.16 -20.37 38.33
CA PRO A 96 -16.79 -21.68 38.15
C PRO A 96 -18.30 -21.49 38.17
N GLY A 97 -18.90 -21.18 37.03
CA GLY A 97 -20.32 -20.83 37.05
C GLY A 97 -21.01 -20.65 35.72
N HIS A 98 -20.63 -21.35 34.66
CA HIS A 98 -21.54 -21.52 33.52
C HIS A 98 -21.29 -22.87 32.83
N SER A 99 -21.61 -23.94 33.56
CA SER A 99 -21.76 -25.25 32.94
C SER A 99 -22.99 -25.21 32.04
N GLN A 100 -22.84 -25.70 30.82
CA GLN A 100 -23.90 -25.98 29.86
C GLN A 100 -25.14 -26.55 30.53
N VAL A 101 -26.30 -25.98 30.21
CA VAL A 101 -27.57 -26.71 30.31
C VAL A 101 -28.18 -26.73 28.93
N GLU A 102 -27.91 -27.82 28.20
CA GLU A 102 -28.80 -28.28 27.14
C GLU A 102 -30.09 -28.77 27.81
N ALA A 103 -31.22 -28.14 27.50
CA ALA A 103 -32.54 -28.72 27.74
C ALA A 103 -33.52 -28.21 26.69
N GLN A 104 -33.82 -29.08 25.72
CA GLN A 104 -35.01 -28.98 24.87
C GLN A 104 -36.25 -29.23 25.72
N VAL A 105 -37.18 -28.26 25.89
CA VAL A 105 -38.63 -28.48 26.08
C VAL A 105 -39.42 -27.22 25.67
N GLU A 106 -40.60 -27.48 25.10
CA GLU A 106 -41.60 -26.62 24.46
C GLU A 106 -42.20 -25.43 25.27
N ALA A 107 -42.74 -24.47 24.51
CA ALA A 107 -43.93 -23.63 24.72
C ALA A 107 -44.31 -23.12 26.14
N ALA A 108 -44.11 -21.79 26.35
CA ALA A 108 -44.87 -20.72 27.05
C ALA A 108 -45.96 -21.04 28.12
N PRO A 109 -46.47 -20.05 28.92
CA PRO A 109 -45.96 -18.73 29.35
C PRO A 109 -46.03 -18.54 30.90
N TYR A 110 -45.72 -17.32 31.39
CA TYR A 110 -45.89 -16.76 32.75
C TYR A 110 -44.67 -16.69 33.68
N GLY A 111 -43.99 -15.53 33.61
CA GLY A 111 -43.96 -14.56 34.71
C GLY A 111 -43.44 -14.98 36.08
N SER A 112 -42.19 -14.64 36.37
CA SER A 112 -41.81 -14.22 37.72
C SER A 112 -40.83 -13.06 37.67
N SER A 113 -41.29 -11.97 38.29
CA SER A 113 -40.62 -10.69 38.47
C SER A 113 -39.23 -10.86 39.07
N SER A 114 -38.19 -10.60 38.28
CA SER A 114 -36.91 -10.13 38.80
C SER A 114 -36.82 -8.66 38.43
N GLN A 115 -36.84 -7.80 39.45
CA GLN A 115 -36.66 -6.36 39.30
C GLN A 115 -35.27 -6.08 38.70
N SER A 116 -35.20 -5.98 37.38
CA SER A 116 -34.09 -5.38 36.68
C SER A 116 -34.16 -3.88 36.93
N LEU A 117 -33.26 -3.37 37.78
CA LEU A 117 -32.93 -1.94 37.74
C LEU A 117 -32.18 -1.72 36.42
N GLU A 118 -32.95 -1.37 35.39
CA GLU A 118 -32.47 -0.94 34.10
C GLU A 118 -31.75 0.40 34.31
N VAL A 119 -30.42 0.34 34.41
CA VAL A 119 -29.58 1.53 34.40
C VAL A 119 -29.39 1.88 32.92
N ASP A 120 -29.94 3.01 32.49
CA ASP A 120 -29.67 3.58 31.17
C ASP A 120 -28.17 3.84 31.03
N THR A 121 -27.46 2.91 30.38
CA THR A 121 -26.12 3.18 29.88
C THR A 121 -26.25 3.67 28.45
N GLU A 122 -25.86 4.91 28.19
CA GLU A 122 -25.67 5.43 26.83
C GLU A 122 -24.43 4.76 26.18
N LEU A 123 -24.50 3.46 25.94
CA LEU A 123 -23.49 2.71 25.23
C LEU A 123 -23.85 2.67 23.73
N PHE A 124 -23.33 3.64 22.98
CA PHE A 124 -23.44 3.63 21.53
C PHE A 124 -22.31 2.79 20.93
N ILE A 125 -22.61 1.55 20.58
CA ILE A 125 -21.71 0.71 19.76
C ILE A 125 -22.08 0.93 18.29
N GLY A 126 -21.59 2.02 17.71
CA GLY A 126 -21.77 2.36 16.30
C GLY A 126 -20.65 3.26 15.80
N LEU A 127 -20.42 3.28 14.48
CA LEU A 127 -19.43 4.15 13.85
C LEU A 127 -19.76 5.62 14.13
N PRO A 128 -18.79 6.45 14.56
CA PRO A 128 -19.06 7.85 14.89
C PRO A 128 -19.51 8.62 13.63
N ASN A 129 -20.60 9.38 13.77
CA ASN A 129 -21.11 10.28 12.73
C ASN A 129 -19.99 11.22 12.26
N GLN A 130 -19.58 11.08 11.00
CA GLN A 130 -18.80 12.11 10.32
C GLN A 130 -19.77 13.24 9.97
N GLY A 131 -19.70 14.33 10.72
CA GLY A 131 -20.38 15.57 10.38
C GLY A 131 -19.87 16.16 9.07
N CYS A 132 -20.78 16.79 8.33
CA CYS A 132 -20.58 17.45 7.04
C CYS A 132 -19.46 18.49 7.02
#